data_AF-A0A2N0UMR7-F1
#
_entry.id   AF-A0A2N0UMR7-F1
#
_cell.length_a   1.000
_cell.length_b   1.000
_cell.length_c   1.000
_cell.angle_alpha   90.00
_cell.angle_beta   90.00
_cell.angle_gamma   90.00
#
_symmetry.space_group_name_H-M   'P 1'
#
loop_
_entity.id
_entity.type
_entity.pdbx_description
1 polymer ?
#
loop_
_entity_poly.entity_id
_entity_poly.type
_entity_poly.pdbx_seq_one_letter_code
_entity_poly.pdbx_strand_id
1 'polypeptide(L)'
;MEFTEYKCPVCGEQFKKGDDIVVCPECGAPHHRECYEKEGRCHFADKHGDGFSFEKEQSGAADDQAEQNDESGTVVCKRCGTDNPKEMFYCSNCGAPLYDNKEETQNPRQNQNNGQPNPNFEQNQGMPPFGIPFGQTNPQMAAAFDPMAGMKSDEPLIDDITAGEAAKYIGKNTPYHLRVFSFIKKYKKSRFNFTAFILSGIYFLYRKMYALGILFSVLTFGSTIASGYIKTLPAWQNIYNNILQAQGSGQVVSLSNNFGLSAEDFWLFLSPLIANIISMAVMLICGLTANKCFFNHSVKKIKKIKSTTDKEHLTEVLETKGGVNLPLAISVAAALIVANYLPIFFI
;
A
#
# COMPACT_ATOMS: atom_id res chain seq x y z
N MET A 1 -33.39 -23.16 -0.91
CA MET A 1 -32.58 -22.75 0.26
C MET A 1 -31.86 -24.00 0.74
N GLU A 2 -30.54 -23.96 0.90
CA GLU A 2 -29.78 -25.09 1.45
C GLU A 2 -29.65 -24.88 2.96
N PHE A 3 -30.16 -25.82 3.77
CA PHE A 3 -30.13 -25.74 5.25
C PHE A 3 -28.95 -26.51 5.86
N THR A 4 -27.94 -26.83 5.06
CA THR A 4 -26.79 -27.69 5.43
C THR A 4 -25.90 -27.08 6.52
N GLU A 5 -26.03 -25.79 6.78
CA GLU A 5 -25.33 -25.09 7.87
C GLU A 5 -26.01 -25.27 9.23
N TYR A 6 -27.22 -25.83 9.25
CA TYR A 6 -28.04 -25.99 10.45
C TYR A 6 -28.19 -27.47 10.87
N LYS A 7 -28.57 -27.68 12.12
CA LYS A 7 -28.90 -29.00 12.69
C LYS A 7 -30.39 -29.09 12.99
N CYS A 8 -30.98 -30.26 12.82
CA CYS A 8 -32.37 -30.49 13.19
C CYS A 8 -32.51 -30.38 14.72
N PRO A 9 -33.43 -29.54 15.24
CA PRO A 9 -33.61 -29.36 16.68
C PRO A 9 -34.07 -30.62 17.42
N VAL A 10 -34.69 -31.58 16.72
CA VAL A 10 -35.26 -32.79 17.32
C VAL A 10 -34.21 -33.89 17.46
N CYS A 11 -33.47 -34.20 16.39
CA CYS A 11 -32.47 -35.28 16.40
C CYS A 11 -31.03 -34.80 16.61
N GLY A 12 -30.76 -33.50 16.45
CA GLY A 12 -29.42 -32.91 16.56
C GLY A 12 -28.49 -33.16 15.37
N GLU A 13 -28.94 -33.89 14.34
CA GLU A 13 -28.13 -34.18 13.15
C GLU A 13 -28.09 -32.99 12.17
N GLN A 14 -26.96 -32.84 11.47
CA GLN A 14 -26.78 -31.79 10.47
C GLN A 14 -27.49 -32.15 9.16
N PHE A 15 -28.17 -31.17 8.56
CA PHE A 15 -28.89 -31.40 7.29
C PHE A 15 -27.91 -31.67 6.14
N LYS A 16 -28.28 -32.62 5.29
CA LYS A 16 -27.53 -32.98 4.08
C LYS A 16 -28.29 -32.58 2.83
N LYS A 17 -27.56 -32.46 1.72
CA LYS A 17 -28.14 -32.14 0.42
C LYS A 17 -29.02 -33.30 -0.06
N GLY A 18 -30.33 -33.03 -0.17
CA GLY A 18 -31.34 -34.03 -0.53
C GLY A 18 -32.23 -34.50 0.62
N ASP A 19 -31.98 -34.03 1.86
CA ASP A 19 -32.87 -34.29 2.98
C ASP A 19 -34.24 -33.64 2.75
N ASP A 20 -35.31 -34.34 3.15
CA ASP A 20 -36.67 -33.80 3.15
C ASP A 20 -36.88 -32.96 4.41
N ILE A 21 -36.95 -31.64 4.23
CA ILE A 21 -36.93 -30.65 5.31
C ILE A 21 -38.26 -29.91 5.35
N VAL A 22 -38.85 -29.88 6.53
CA VAL A 22 -40.02 -29.07 6.86
C VAL A 22 -39.54 -27.87 7.69
N VAL A 23 -39.86 -26.67 7.20
CA VAL A 23 -39.53 -25.41 7.90
C VAL A 23 -40.80 -24.91 8.58
N CYS A 24 -40.71 -24.61 9.87
CA CYS A 24 -41.84 -24.04 10.59
C CYS A 24 -42.15 -22.63 10.05
N PRO A 25 -43.41 -22.33 9.66
CA PRO A 25 -43.77 -21.03 9.11
C PRO A 25 -43.79 -19.91 10.16
N GLU A 26 -43.84 -20.24 11.46
CA GLU A 26 -43.89 -19.23 12.53
C GLU A 26 -42.51 -18.77 12.97
N CYS A 27 -41.59 -19.71 13.26
CA CYS A 27 -40.26 -19.37 13.80
C CYS A 27 -39.11 -19.58 12.81
N GLY A 28 -39.37 -20.19 11.63
CA GLY A 28 -38.37 -20.46 10.60
C GLY A 28 -37.43 -21.64 10.89
N ALA A 29 -37.66 -22.40 11.97
CA ALA A 29 -36.79 -23.52 12.33
C ALA A 29 -36.92 -24.71 11.35
N PRO A 30 -35.81 -25.20 10.74
CA PRO A 30 -35.81 -26.36 9.86
C PRO A 30 -35.80 -27.69 10.64
N HIS A 31 -36.59 -28.67 10.20
CA HIS A 31 -36.71 -30.00 10.78
C HIS A 31 -36.66 -31.06 9.68
N HIS A 32 -36.13 -32.26 9.94
CA HIS A 32 -36.40 -33.40 9.04
C HIS A 32 -37.89 -33.71 9.06
N ARG A 33 -38.50 -34.02 7.91
CA ARG A 33 -39.93 -34.31 7.80
C ARG A 33 -40.38 -35.37 8.81
N GLU A 34 -39.63 -36.46 8.92
CA GLU A 34 -39.91 -37.54 9.87
C GLU A 34 -39.87 -37.08 11.33
N CYS A 35 -38.93 -36.18 11.67
CA CYS A 35 -38.83 -35.62 13.03
C CYS A 35 -39.99 -34.68 13.34
N TYR A 36 -40.43 -33.89 12.37
CA TYR A 36 -41.58 -32.99 12.51
C TYR A 36 -42.90 -33.77 12.65
N GLU A 37 -43.08 -34.83 11.86
CA GLU A 37 -44.26 -35.70 11.93
C GLU A 37 -44.31 -36.50 13.23
N LYS A 38 -43.14 -36.95 13.73
CA LYS A 38 -43.05 -37.68 15.01
C LYS A 38 -43.41 -36.81 16.21
N GLU A 39 -42.97 -35.55 16.25
CA GLU A 39 -43.35 -34.59 17.29
C GLU A 39 -44.77 -34.05 17.09
N GLY A 40 -45.30 -34.11 15.86
CA GLY A 40 -46.63 -33.61 15.49
C GLY A 40 -46.76 -32.08 15.48
N ARG A 41 -45.70 -31.36 15.86
CA ARG A 41 -45.61 -29.90 15.91
C ARG A 41 -44.15 -29.44 15.80
N CYS A 42 -43.93 -28.15 15.61
CA CYS A 42 -42.57 -27.58 15.70
C CYS A 42 -41.96 -27.85 17.08
N HIS A 43 -40.68 -28.22 17.13
CA HIS A 43 -39.98 -28.45 18.39
C HIS A 43 -39.99 -27.22 19.32
N PHE A 44 -40.01 -26.02 18.74
CA PHE A 44 -40.09 -24.76 19.47
C PHE A 44 -41.51 -24.18 19.56
N ALA A 45 -42.54 -24.99 19.34
CA ALA A 45 -43.93 -24.51 19.36
C ALA A 45 -44.30 -23.78 20.67
N ASP A 46 -43.70 -24.16 21.81
CA ASP A 46 -43.95 -23.50 23.10
C ASP A 46 -43.33 -22.09 23.19
N LYS A 47 -42.40 -21.73 22.29
CA LYS A 47 -41.81 -20.40 22.17
C LYS A 47 -42.52 -19.53 21.13
N HIS A 48 -43.53 -20.05 20.45
CA HIS A 48 -44.29 -19.28 19.47
C HIS A 48 -45.19 -18.29 20.21
N GLY A 49 -44.88 -16.99 20.12
CA GLY A 49 -45.59 -15.91 20.82
C GLY A 49 -44.66 -14.86 21.42
N ASP A 50 -43.43 -15.25 21.75
CA ASP A 50 -42.45 -14.36 22.41
C ASP A 50 -41.51 -13.64 21.42
N GLY A 51 -41.89 -13.55 20.14
CA GLY A 51 -41.05 -12.99 19.07
C GLY A 51 -39.85 -13.86 18.68
N PHE A 52 -39.87 -15.14 19.09
CA PHE A 52 -38.82 -16.12 18.81
C PHE A 52 -38.62 -16.34 17.30
N SER A 53 -37.36 -16.28 16.86
CA SER A 53 -36.94 -16.59 15.50
C SER A 53 -35.65 -17.41 15.57
N PHE A 54 -35.66 -18.56 14.88
CA PHE A 54 -34.57 -19.53 14.94
C PHE A 54 -33.23 -18.96 14.45
N GLU A 55 -33.26 -18.14 13.40
CA GLU A 55 -32.06 -17.54 12.81
C GLU A 55 -31.38 -16.54 13.77
N LYS A 56 -32.17 -15.83 14.60
CA LYS A 56 -31.64 -14.89 15.59
C LYS A 56 -30.93 -15.59 16.75
N GLU A 57 -31.47 -16.68 17.29
CA GLU A 57 -30.81 -17.40 18.39
C GLU A 57 -29.51 -18.09 17.95
N GLN A 58 -29.44 -18.61 16.72
CA GLN A 58 -28.18 -19.18 16.22
C GLN A 58 -27.09 -18.14 15.97
N SER A 59 -27.47 -16.91 15.59
CA SER A 59 -26.52 -15.80 15.52
C SER A 59 -26.01 -15.35 16.91
N GLY A 60 -26.78 -15.61 17.98
CA GLY A 60 -26.39 -15.29 19.37
C GLY A 60 -25.59 -16.38 20.10
N ALA A 61 -25.65 -17.64 19.65
CA ALA A 61 -24.96 -18.76 20.29
C ALA A 61 -23.54 -19.04 19.73
N ALA A 62 -23.07 -18.23 18.78
CA ALA A 62 -21.72 -18.34 18.20
C ALA A 62 -20.72 -17.31 18.76
N ASP A 63 -21.09 -16.59 19.84
CA ASP A 63 -20.25 -15.57 20.49
C ASP A 63 -19.55 -16.05 21.78
N ASP A 64 -19.73 -17.30 22.20
CA ASP A 64 -19.14 -17.84 23.45
C ASP A 64 -17.67 -18.28 23.37
N GLN A 65 -16.90 -17.85 22.36
CA GLN A 65 -15.43 -18.04 22.34
C GLN A 65 -14.63 -16.78 21.97
N ALA A 66 -15.19 -15.60 22.18
CA ALA A 66 -14.46 -14.34 21.98
C ALA A 66 -14.64 -13.32 23.13
N GLU A 67 -14.92 -13.77 24.35
CA GLU A 67 -14.79 -12.91 25.54
C GLU A 67 -13.43 -13.11 26.21
N GLN A 68 -12.40 -12.51 25.63
CA GLN A 68 -11.33 -11.88 26.42
C GLN A 68 -10.97 -10.56 25.75
N ASN A 69 -11.53 -9.46 26.25
CA ASN A 69 -10.82 -8.24 26.64
C ASN A 69 -11.77 -7.04 26.79
N ASP A 70 -12.15 -6.81 28.05
CA ASP A 70 -12.05 -5.56 28.83
C ASP A 70 -12.72 -4.25 28.35
N GLU A 71 -13.27 -3.54 29.33
CA GLU A 71 -14.12 -2.33 29.29
C GLU A 71 -13.43 -1.07 28.71
N SER A 72 -12.36 -1.20 27.92
CA SER A 72 -11.47 -0.08 27.55
C SER A 72 -11.73 0.59 26.18
N GLY A 73 -12.76 0.19 25.43
CA GLY A 73 -13.08 0.84 24.15
C GLY A 73 -12.03 0.65 23.04
N THR A 74 -11.16 -0.37 23.14
CA THR A 74 -10.11 -0.64 22.13
C THR A 74 -10.29 -1.99 21.41
N VAL A 75 -9.70 -2.10 20.21
CA VAL A 75 -9.63 -3.27 19.32
C VAL A 75 -8.19 -3.48 18.85
N VAL A 76 -7.69 -4.70 18.98
CA VAL A 76 -6.32 -5.06 18.59
C VAL A 76 -6.27 -5.42 17.11
N CYS A 77 -5.40 -4.76 16.35
CA CYS A 77 -5.23 -5.04 14.93
C CYS A 77 -4.66 -6.44 14.70
N LYS A 78 -5.43 -7.33 14.07
CA LYS A 78 -5.04 -8.71 13.72
C LYS A 78 -3.77 -8.80 12.85
N ARG A 79 -3.44 -7.75 12.08
CA ARG A 79 -2.27 -7.73 11.19
C ARG A 79 -0.97 -7.32 11.90
N CYS A 80 -1.02 -6.37 12.83
CA CYS A 80 0.19 -5.79 13.42
C CYS A 80 0.24 -5.78 14.95
N GLY A 81 -0.85 -6.13 15.61
CA GLY A 81 -0.98 -6.19 17.07
C GLY A 81 -1.01 -4.82 17.75
N THR A 82 -1.47 -3.78 17.06
CA THR A 82 -1.63 -2.43 17.64
C THR A 82 -3.03 -2.27 18.19
N ASP A 83 -3.16 -1.66 19.37
CA ASP A 83 -4.45 -1.30 19.95
C ASP A 83 -5.00 -0.06 19.25
N ASN A 84 -6.27 -0.12 18.86
CA ASN A 84 -6.96 0.96 18.18
C ASN A 84 -8.26 1.25 18.92
N PRO A 85 -8.78 2.48 18.92
CA PRO A 85 -10.13 2.74 19.38
C PRO A 85 -11.16 1.92 18.58
N LYS A 86 -12.23 1.44 19.22
CA LYS A 86 -13.27 0.64 18.55
C LYS A 86 -13.97 1.40 17.42
N GLU A 87 -13.97 2.73 17.46
CA GLU A 87 -14.58 3.59 16.44
C GLU A 87 -13.78 3.63 15.12
N MET A 88 -12.54 3.11 15.11
CA MET A 88 -11.69 3.11 13.92
C MET A 88 -11.96 1.87 13.05
N PHE A 89 -12.20 2.10 11.76
CA PHE A 89 -12.36 1.02 10.77
C PHE A 89 -11.02 0.45 10.29
N TYR A 90 -9.95 1.23 10.38
CA TYR A 90 -8.61 0.86 9.93
C TYR A 90 -7.58 1.10 11.02
N CYS A 91 -6.58 0.23 11.08
CA CYS A 91 -5.50 0.30 12.06
C CYS A 91 -4.69 1.59 11.90
N SER A 92 -4.58 2.37 12.97
CA SER A 92 -3.77 3.59 13.07
C SER A 92 -2.30 3.36 12.67
N ASN A 93 -1.75 2.19 13.01
CA ASN A 93 -0.35 1.86 12.75
C ASN A 93 -0.11 1.24 11.36
N CYS A 94 -0.94 0.29 10.90
CA CYS A 94 -0.66 -0.46 9.67
C CYS A 94 -1.68 -0.30 8.53
N GLY A 95 -2.79 0.40 8.75
CA GLY A 95 -3.85 0.65 7.78
C GLY A 95 -4.66 -0.59 7.38
N ALA A 96 -4.48 -1.73 8.05
CA ALA A 96 -5.33 -2.89 7.84
C ALA A 96 -6.74 -2.65 8.40
N PRO A 97 -7.79 -3.18 7.76
CA PRO A 97 -9.12 -3.14 8.34
C PRO A 97 -9.11 -3.82 9.71
N LEU A 98 -9.78 -3.20 10.69
CA LEU A 98 -9.91 -3.72 12.05
C LEU A 98 -11.09 -4.68 12.17
N TYR A 99 -12.08 -4.54 11.29
CA TYR A 99 -13.28 -5.36 11.21
C TYR A 99 -13.34 -6.07 9.86
N ASP A 100 -13.72 -7.34 9.87
CA ASP A 100 -13.95 -8.12 8.66
C ASP A 100 -15.34 -7.75 8.12
N ASN A 101 -15.41 -7.00 7.00
CA ASN A 101 -16.67 -6.73 6.32
C ASN A 101 -17.23 -8.03 5.74
N LYS A 102 -18.17 -8.68 6.45
CA LYS A 102 -18.92 -9.84 5.96
C LYS A 102 -20.17 -9.45 5.16
N GLU A 103 -20.16 -8.33 4.44
CA GLU A 103 -21.25 -7.92 3.55
C GLU A 103 -20.82 -7.65 2.10
N GLU A 104 -19.71 -8.23 1.65
CA GLU A 104 -19.38 -8.27 0.22
C GLU A 104 -19.22 -9.71 -0.26
N THR A 105 -20.34 -10.40 -0.38
CA THR A 105 -20.42 -11.63 -1.18
C THR A 105 -21.68 -11.61 -2.05
N GLN A 106 -21.83 -10.57 -2.85
CA GLN A 106 -22.66 -10.64 -4.06
C GLN A 106 -21.86 -10.15 -5.28
N ASN A 107 -21.52 -11.13 -6.11
CA ASN A 107 -20.88 -11.08 -7.43
C ASN A 107 -20.82 -9.71 -8.15
N PRO A 108 -19.62 -9.18 -8.49
CA PRO A 108 -19.49 -8.03 -9.40
C PRO A 108 -19.52 -8.50 -10.86
N ARG A 109 -20.60 -9.14 -11.31
CA ARG A 109 -20.85 -9.45 -12.74
C ARG A 109 -22.34 -9.59 -13.03
N GLN A 110 -23.09 -8.50 -13.01
CA GLN A 110 -24.27 -8.27 -13.85
C GLN A 110 -24.93 -6.94 -13.43
N ASN A 111 -24.61 -5.85 -14.13
CA ASN A 111 -25.65 -4.89 -14.52
C ASN A 111 -25.15 -3.96 -15.63
N GLN A 112 -25.23 -4.44 -16.87
CA GLN A 112 -25.42 -3.58 -18.03
C GLN A 112 -26.92 -3.51 -18.28
N ASN A 113 -27.57 -2.41 -17.89
CA ASN A 113 -28.46 -1.61 -18.75
C ASN A 113 -29.47 -0.78 -17.94
N ASN A 114 -29.78 0.36 -18.57
CA ASN A 114 -30.87 1.31 -18.35
C ASN A 114 -30.70 2.33 -17.23
N GLY A 115 -30.57 3.57 -17.69
CA GLY A 115 -30.36 4.75 -16.89
C GLY A 115 -31.63 5.42 -16.44
N GLN A 116 -31.47 6.08 -15.30
CA GLN A 116 -32.06 7.36 -14.92
C GLN A 116 -31.18 7.89 -13.77
N PRO A 117 -30.61 9.10 -13.86
CA PRO A 117 -29.80 9.64 -12.76
C PRO A 117 -30.73 10.10 -11.63
N ASN A 118 -30.65 9.43 -10.49
CA ASN A 118 -31.26 9.88 -9.24
C ASN A 118 -30.42 11.07 -8.68
N PRO A 119 -31.00 12.27 -8.43
CA PRO A 119 -30.22 13.46 -8.05
C PRO A 119 -29.72 13.50 -6.59
N ASN A 120 -30.03 12.51 -5.74
CA ASN A 120 -29.79 12.62 -4.29
C ASN A 120 -28.81 11.58 -3.70
N PHE A 121 -27.85 11.09 -4.50
CA PHE A 121 -26.70 10.36 -3.97
C PHE A 121 -25.50 11.30 -3.87
N GLU A 122 -25.41 12.03 -2.75
CA GLU A 122 -24.15 12.64 -2.34
C GLU A 122 -23.10 11.53 -2.22
N GLN A 123 -22.02 11.75 -2.97
CA GLN A 123 -20.93 10.83 -3.18
C GLN A 123 -20.25 10.44 -1.86
N ASN A 124 -20.58 9.26 -1.35
CA ASN A 124 -19.60 8.46 -0.62
C ASN A 124 -18.57 7.94 -1.63
N GLN A 125 -17.74 8.86 -2.14
CA GLN A 125 -16.54 8.53 -2.90
C GLN A 125 -15.59 7.86 -1.92
N GLY A 126 -15.45 6.53 -2.06
CA GLY A 126 -14.40 5.76 -1.44
C GLY A 126 -13.07 6.51 -1.57
N MET A 127 -12.49 6.80 -0.42
CA MET A 127 -11.27 7.60 -0.33
C MET A 127 -10.16 6.90 -1.14
N PRO A 128 -9.47 7.59 -2.07
CA PRO A 128 -8.44 6.95 -2.86
C PRO A 128 -7.29 6.47 -1.95
N PRO A 129 -6.63 5.34 -2.29
CA PRO A 129 -5.59 4.73 -1.47
C PRO A 129 -4.29 5.59 -1.38
N PHE A 130 -4.27 6.76 -2.02
CA PHE A 130 -3.20 7.75 -1.95
C PHE A 130 -3.77 9.10 -1.50
N GLY A 131 -3.52 9.45 -0.23
CA GLY A 131 -3.41 10.81 0.34
C GLY A 131 -4.50 11.84 -0.02
N ILE A 132 -5.23 12.32 0.99
CA ILE A 132 -6.13 13.47 0.88
C ILE A 132 -5.32 14.73 0.49
N PRO A 133 -5.75 15.52 -0.51
CA PRO A 133 -5.16 16.83 -0.81
C PRO A 133 -5.24 17.77 0.40
N PHE A 134 -4.13 18.43 0.71
CA PHE A 134 -4.03 19.39 1.80
C PHE A 134 -4.90 20.63 1.48
N GLY A 135 -5.99 20.85 2.22
CA GLY A 135 -6.77 22.09 2.11
C GLY A 135 -8.25 22.05 2.50
N GLN A 136 -8.87 20.88 2.59
CA GLN A 136 -10.28 20.76 3.02
C GLN A 136 -10.37 19.81 4.21
N THR A 137 -10.35 20.37 5.42
CA THR A 137 -10.58 19.59 6.64
C THR A 137 -11.93 19.95 7.23
N ASN A 138 -12.83 18.97 7.22
CA ASN A 138 -14.03 18.96 8.05
C ASN A 138 -13.58 18.74 9.52
N PRO A 139 -14.05 19.51 10.53
CA PRO A 139 -13.63 19.37 11.93
C PRO A 139 -13.74 17.96 12.53
N GLN A 140 -14.63 17.09 12.01
CA GLN A 140 -14.71 15.67 12.43
C GLN A 140 -13.51 14.81 11.98
N MET A 141 -12.73 15.25 11.00
CA MET A 141 -11.53 14.55 10.48
C MET A 141 -10.24 15.02 11.15
N ALA A 142 -10.28 16.01 12.04
CA ALA A 142 -9.09 16.48 12.76
C ALA A 142 -8.47 15.39 13.65
N ALA A 143 -9.30 14.48 14.19
CA ALA A 143 -8.85 13.31 14.95
C ALA A 143 -8.18 12.23 14.09
N ALA A 144 -8.38 12.24 12.75
CA ALA A 144 -7.81 11.26 11.83
C ALA A 144 -6.38 11.63 11.38
N PHE A 145 -5.90 12.84 11.69
CA PHE A 145 -4.56 13.31 11.35
C PHE A 145 -3.70 13.53 12.59
N ASP A 146 -3.29 12.44 13.25
CA ASP A 146 -2.27 12.50 14.29
C ASP A 146 -0.88 12.72 13.66
N PRO A 147 -0.21 13.87 13.90
CA PRO A 147 1.14 14.15 13.41
C PRO A 147 2.20 13.13 13.85
N MET A 148 1.94 12.42 14.95
CA MET A 148 2.80 11.40 15.53
C MET A 148 2.39 9.96 15.17
N ALA A 149 1.37 9.81 14.32
CA ALA A 149 0.85 8.51 13.89
C ALA A 149 0.45 7.56 15.04
N GLY A 150 -0.17 8.08 16.09
CA GLY A 150 -0.64 7.33 17.25
C GLY A 150 0.41 7.11 18.34
N MET A 151 1.66 7.58 18.14
CA MET A 151 2.74 7.41 19.11
C MET A 151 2.86 8.61 20.06
N LYS A 152 3.16 8.34 21.33
CA LYS A 152 3.46 9.42 22.29
C LYS A 152 4.86 9.99 22.01
N SER A 153 5.05 11.28 22.23
CA SER A 153 6.31 11.97 21.92
C SER A 153 7.51 11.43 22.71
N ASP A 154 7.27 10.97 23.93
CA ASP A 154 8.24 10.37 24.86
C ASP A 154 8.44 8.86 24.64
N GLU A 155 7.62 8.22 23.80
CA GLU A 155 7.72 6.79 23.53
C GLU A 155 9.06 6.44 22.87
N PRO A 156 9.77 5.39 23.34
CA PRO A 156 11.06 4.99 22.78
C PRO A 156 10.89 4.37 21.38
N LEU A 157 11.29 5.12 20.35
CA LEU A 157 11.22 4.66 18.98
C LEU A 157 12.33 3.66 18.68
N ILE A 158 13.60 3.96 18.98
CA ILE A 158 14.72 3.00 18.85
C ILE A 158 15.89 3.42 19.71
N ASP A 159 16.49 2.46 20.41
CA ASP A 159 17.58 2.69 21.35
C ASP A 159 17.21 3.81 22.34
N ASP A 160 17.97 4.90 22.36
CA ASP A 160 17.77 6.09 23.17
C ASP A 160 16.98 7.21 22.46
N ILE A 161 16.41 6.95 21.28
CA ILE A 161 15.68 7.93 20.46
C ILE A 161 14.17 7.81 20.70
N THR A 162 13.52 8.91 21.08
CA THR A 162 12.06 8.95 21.21
C THR A 162 11.36 9.20 19.87
N ALA A 163 10.07 8.88 19.78
CA ALA A 163 9.26 9.18 18.61
C ALA A 163 9.24 10.69 18.31
N GLY A 164 9.19 11.54 19.35
CA GLY A 164 9.24 13.01 19.22
C GLY A 164 10.56 13.54 18.66
N GLU A 165 11.70 12.99 19.09
CA GLU A 165 13.02 13.35 18.53
C GLU A 165 13.12 12.94 17.06
N ALA A 166 12.64 11.75 16.72
CA ALA A 166 12.58 11.29 15.33
C ALA A 166 11.66 12.16 14.49
N ALA A 167 10.49 12.54 15.00
CA ALA A 167 9.53 13.42 14.34
C ALA A 167 10.13 14.79 13.98
N LYS A 168 10.80 15.42 14.95
CA LYS A 168 11.52 16.70 14.76
C LYS A 168 12.59 16.59 13.67
N TYR A 169 13.34 15.49 13.66
CA TYR A 169 14.35 15.26 12.62
C TYR A 169 13.74 14.92 11.24
N ILE A 170 12.62 14.20 11.17
CA ILE A 170 11.98 13.83 9.89
C ILE A 170 11.33 15.05 9.23
N GLY A 171 10.65 15.89 10.02
CA GLY A 171 9.95 17.10 9.57
C GLY A 171 8.76 16.80 8.65
N LYS A 172 8.98 16.82 7.33
CA LYS A 172 7.87 16.61 6.36
C LYS A 172 7.51 15.14 6.24
N ASN A 173 6.20 14.87 6.20
CA ASN A 173 5.60 13.53 6.09
C ASN A 173 5.98 12.61 7.28
N THR A 174 6.02 13.19 8.49
CA THR A 174 6.34 12.50 9.74
C THR A 174 5.44 11.29 10.01
N PRO A 175 4.11 11.36 9.90
CA PRO A 175 3.24 10.21 10.19
C PRO A 175 3.57 8.96 9.36
N TYR A 176 3.96 9.14 8.09
CA TYR A 176 4.39 8.03 7.24
C TYR A 176 5.70 7.41 7.72
N HIS A 177 6.73 8.25 7.92
CA HIS A 177 8.06 7.77 8.27
C HIS A 177 8.14 7.17 9.66
N LEU A 178 7.40 7.72 10.62
CA LEU A 178 7.27 7.17 11.96
C LEU A 178 6.72 5.74 11.91
N ARG A 179 5.61 5.49 11.20
CA ARG A 179 5.07 4.14 10.99
C ARG A 179 6.07 3.21 10.31
N VAL A 180 6.75 3.70 9.27
CA VAL A 180 7.78 2.92 8.56
C VAL A 180 8.97 2.59 9.47
N PHE A 181 9.39 3.51 10.34
CA PHE A 181 10.49 3.30 11.28
C PHE A 181 10.12 2.25 12.32
N SER A 182 8.92 2.34 12.89
CA SER A 182 8.38 1.32 13.80
C SER A 182 8.28 -0.05 13.12
N PHE A 183 7.83 -0.08 11.85
CA PHE A 183 7.77 -1.32 11.07
C PHE A 183 9.16 -1.92 10.81
N ILE A 184 10.14 -1.11 10.42
CA ILE A 184 11.53 -1.56 10.20
C ILE A 184 12.14 -2.06 11.52
N LYS A 185 11.88 -1.40 12.65
CA LYS A 185 12.34 -1.86 13.97
C LYS A 185 11.76 -3.23 14.31
N LYS A 186 10.43 -3.39 14.22
CA LYS A 186 9.70 -4.59 14.61
C LYS A 186 9.99 -5.79 13.70
N TYR A 187 9.99 -5.59 12.38
CA TYR A 187 10.04 -6.69 11.41
C TYR A 187 11.36 -6.80 10.64
N LYS A 188 12.30 -5.86 10.83
CA LYS A 188 13.59 -5.78 10.08
C LYS A 188 13.42 -5.73 8.55
N LYS A 189 12.22 -5.42 8.07
CA LYS A 189 11.85 -5.33 6.65
C LYS A 189 11.46 -3.91 6.27
N SER A 190 11.85 -3.51 5.07
CA SER A 190 11.49 -2.22 4.48
C SER A 190 10.17 -2.32 3.72
N ARG A 191 9.48 -1.18 3.56
CA ARG A 191 8.34 -1.04 2.63
C ARG A 191 8.83 -0.37 1.35
N PHE A 192 8.25 -0.75 0.22
CA PHE A 192 8.54 -0.11 -1.07
C PHE A 192 8.19 1.39 -1.02
N ASN A 193 9.07 2.22 -1.55
CA ASN A 193 8.91 3.66 -1.62
C ASN A 193 8.76 4.08 -3.09
N PHE A 194 7.52 4.35 -3.49
CA PHE A 194 7.19 4.68 -4.88
C PHE A 194 7.81 6.01 -5.33
N THR A 195 7.89 7.00 -4.44
CA THR A 195 8.54 8.29 -4.74
C THR A 195 10.02 8.10 -5.02
N ALA A 196 10.71 7.28 -4.23
CA ALA A 196 12.11 6.97 -4.45
C ALA A 196 12.34 6.09 -5.69
N PHE A 197 11.37 5.27 -6.08
CA PHE A 197 11.44 4.54 -7.35
C PHE A 197 11.45 5.49 -8.55
N ILE A 198 10.49 6.43 -8.61
CA ILE A 198 10.39 7.36 -9.74
C ILE A 198 11.51 8.40 -9.71
N LEU A 199 11.76 9.02 -8.55
CA LEU A 199 12.70 10.14 -8.44
C LEU A 199 14.15 9.70 -8.17
N SER A 200 14.38 8.42 -7.85
CA SER A 200 15.70 7.83 -7.62
C SER A 200 16.59 8.73 -6.75
N GLY A 201 17.77 9.13 -7.22
CA GLY A 201 18.70 9.95 -6.46
C GLY A 201 18.13 11.31 -6.00
N ILE A 202 17.17 11.90 -6.72
CA ILE A 202 16.53 13.16 -6.33
C ILE A 202 15.79 13.00 -5.00
N TYR A 203 15.14 11.85 -4.76
CA TYR A 203 14.51 11.57 -3.46
C TYR A 203 15.52 11.56 -2.30
N PHE A 204 16.69 10.97 -2.50
CA PHE A 204 17.73 10.92 -1.48
C PHE A 204 18.35 12.30 -1.24
N LEU A 205 18.55 13.12 -2.28
CA LEU A 205 18.98 14.52 -2.15
C LEU A 205 17.94 15.35 -1.38
N TYR A 206 16.66 15.19 -1.71
CA TYR A 206 15.55 15.82 -1.01
C TYR A 206 15.55 15.49 0.49
N ARG A 207 15.83 14.22 0.86
CA ARG A 207 15.96 13.77 2.26
C ARG A 207 17.36 13.98 2.86
N LYS A 208 18.20 14.84 2.27
CA LYS A 208 19.56 15.19 2.74
C LYS A 208 20.53 14.01 2.84
N MET A 209 20.25 12.89 2.18
CA MET A 209 21.15 11.75 2.03
C MET A 209 22.08 11.96 0.83
N TYR A 210 22.93 13.00 0.89
CA TYR A 210 23.65 13.51 -0.27
C TYR A 210 24.54 12.49 -1.00
N ALA A 211 25.27 11.65 -0.28
CA ALA A 211 26.15 10.64 -0.91
C ALA A 211 25.36 9.64 -1.77
N LEU A 212 24.27 9.08 -1.21
CA LEU A 212 23.40 8.16 -1.96
C LEU A 212 22.63 8.90 -3.06
N GLY A 213 22.22 10.14 -2.80
CA GLY A 213 21.52 10.97 -3.77
C GLY A 213 22.36 11.28 -5.00
N ILE A 214 23.63 11.65 -4.82
CA ILE A 214 24.57 11.88 -5.93
C ILE A 214 24.79 10.57 -6.70
N LEU A 215 25.13 9.48 -6.00
CA LEU A 215 25.38 8.17 -6.61
C LEU A 215 24.21 7.72 -7.49
N PHE A 216 23.00 7.68 -6.94
CA PHE A 216 21.83 7.21 -7.67
C PHE A 216 21.39 8.19 -8.76
N SER A 217 21.61 9.49 -8.60
CA SER A 217 21.33 10.48 -9.66
C SER A 217 22.25 10.26 -10.85
N VAL A 218 23.56 10.12 -10.60
CA VAL A 218 24.56 9.88 -11.67
C VAL A 218 24.28 8.57 -12.39
N LEU A 219 23.99 7.49 -11.66
CA LEU A 219 23.69 6.20 -12.30
C LEU A 219 22.42 6.24 -13.14
N THR A 220 21.33 6.81 -12.61
CA THR A 220 20.03 6.84 -13.31
C THR A 220 20.09 7.78 -14.52
N PHE A 221 20.44 9.04 -14.29
CA PHE A 221 20.41 10.06 -15.34
C PHE A 221 21.63 9.99 -16.26
N GLY A 222 22.80 9.62 -15.77
CA GLY A 222 23.96 9.36 -16.62
C GLY A 222 23.68 8.24 -17.63
N SER A 223 22.99 7.17 -17.21
CA SER A 223 22.59 6.10 -18.12
C SER A 223 21.52 6.56 -19.13
N THR A 224 20.53 7.35 -18.70
CA THR A 224 19.51 7.88 -19.61
C THR A 224 20.11 8.87 -20.63
N ILE A 225 20.98 9.77 -20.20
CA ILE A 225 21.68 10.73 -21.07
C ILE A 225 22.62 9.98 -22.03
N ALA A 226 23.37 8.98 -21.55
CA ALA A 226 24.21 8.15 -22.40
C ALA A 226 23.40 7.42 -23.47
N SER A 227 22.25 6.83 -23.10
CA SER A 227 21.30 6.23 -24.04
C SER A 227 20.83 7.23 -25.10
N GLY A 228 20.49 8.46 -24.70
CA GLY A 228 20.12 9.54 -25.63
C GLY A 228 21.25 9.90 -26.59
N TYR A 229 22.46 10.11 -26.06
CA TYR A 229 23.64 10.47 -26.85
C TYR A 229 24.09 9.36 -27.81
N ILE A 230 24.07 8.09 -27.39
CA ILE A 230 24.41 6.97 -28.28
C ILE A 230 23.47 6.96 -29.50
N LYS A 231 22.20 7.25 -29.30
CA LYS A 231 21.23 7.32 -30.40
C LYS A 231 21.51 8.47 -31.37
N THR A 232 22.23 9.52 -30.99
CA THR A 232 22.60 10.60 -31.92
C THR A 232 23.83 10.27 -32.77
N LEU A 233 24.56 9.18 -32.46
CA LEU A 233 25.75 8.80 -33.22
C LEU A 233 25.37 8.35 -34.65
N PRO A 234 26.08 8.82 -35.70
CA PRO A 234 25.79 8.43 -37.08
C PRO A 234 25.82 6.91 -37.30
N ALA A 235 26.75 6.21 -36.64
CA ALA A 235 26.84 4.75 -36.72
C ALA A 235 25.56 4.07 -36.21
N TRP A 236 25.02 4.51 -35.06
CA TRP A 236 23.78 3.96 -34.52
C TRP A 236 22.58 4.31 -35.41
N GLN A 237 22.50 5.55 -35.91
CA GLN A 237 21.44 6.01 -36.81
C GLN A 237 21.41 5.24 -38.12
N ASN A 238 22.57 4.95 -38.72
CA ASN A 238 22.65 4.14 -39.95
C ASN A 238 22.11 2.73 -39.71
N ILE A 239 22.51 2.08 -38.62
CA ILE A 239 22.00 0.75 -38.24
C ILE A 239 20.48 0.79 -38.06
N TYR A 240 19.97 1.77 -37.31
CA TYR A 240 18.54 1.92 -37.05
C TYR A 240 17.74 2.14 -38.34
N ASN A 241 18.20 3.02 -39.23
CA ASN A 241 17.53 3.31 -40.51
C ASN A 241 17.55 2.11 -41.47
N ASN A 242 18.64 1.34 -41.51
CA ASN A 242 18.73 0.11 -42.30
C ASN A 242 17.71 -0.93 -41.83
N ILE A 243 17.55 -1.10 -40.51
CA ILE A 243 16.55 -2.01 -39.93
C ILE A 243 15.13 -1.54 -40.27
N LEU A 244 14.86 -0.24 -40.20
CA LEU A 244 13.55 0.32 -40.56
C LEU A 244 13.21 0.12 -42.04
N GLN A 245 14.18 0.36 -42.94
CA GLN A 245 14.00 0.14 -44.38
C GLN A 245 13.79 -1.35 -44.72
N ALA A 246 14.50 -2.26 -44.03
CA ALA A 246 14.31 -3.70 -44.19
C ALA A 246 12.90 -4.15 -43.77
N GLN A 247 12.36 -3.61 -42.67
CA GLN A 247 10.95 -3.85 -42.29
C GLN A 247 9.96 -3.30 -43.33
N GLY A 248 10.18 -2.08 -43.82
CA GLY A 248 9.27 -1.43 -44.79
C GLY A 248 9.23 -2.10 -46.17
N SER A 249 10.29 -2.80 -46.56
CA SER A 249 10.38 -3.53 -47.84
C SER A 249 9.87 -4.97 -47.78
N GLY A 250 9.31 -5.41 -46.65
CA GLY A 250 8.77 -6.77 -46.48
C GLY A 250 9.84 -7.87 -46.40
N GLN A 251 11.12 -7.50 -46.31
CA GLN A 251 12.19 -8.43 -45.96
C GLN A 251 11.97 -8.88 -44.51
N VAL A 252 11.79 -10.18 -44.29
CA VAL A 252 11.64 -10.74 -42.95
C VAL A 252 12.96 -10.56 -42.22
N VAL A 253 12.98 -9.61 -41.30
CA VAL A 253 14.08 -9.41 -40.36
C VAL A 253 14.09 -10.62 -39.40
N SER A 254 14.76 -11.70 -39.80
CA SER A 254 14.80 -12.93 -39.02
C SER A 254 15.72 -12.76 -37.80
N LEU A 255 15.20 -13.04 -36.60
CA LEU A 255 15.96 -13.03 -35.35
C LEU A 255 17.10 -14.07 -35.35
N SER A 256 17.00 -15.10 -36.18
CA SER A 256 17.95 -16.20 -36.30
C SER A 256 19.28 -15.84 -36.96
N ASN A 257 19.35 -14.75 -37.75
CA ASN A 257 20.55 -14.35 -38.51
C ASN A 257 21.10 -12.98 -38.08
N ASN A 258 21.08 -12.65 -36.77
CA ASN A 258 21.68 -11.42 -36.22
C ASN A 258 21.27 -10.12 -36.95
N PHE A 259 20.05 -10.03 -37.50
CA PHE A 259 19.62 -8.87 -38.31
C PHE A 259 20.52 -8.57 -39.53
N GLY A 260 21.40 -9.49 -39.94
CA GLY A 260 22.45 -9.25 -40.93
C GLY A 260 23.54 -8.27 -40.45
N LEU A 261 23.58 -7.95 -39.16
CA LEU A 261 24.56 -7.04 -38.57
C LEU A 261 25.84 -7.77 -38.19
N SER A 262 26.95 -7.03 -38.22
CA SER A 262 28.19 -7.47 -37.57
C SER A 262 27.97 -7.58 -36.05
N ALA A 263 28.83 -8.34 -35.36
CA ALA A 263 28.75 -8.44 -33.90
C ALA A 263 28.90 -7.07 -33.22
N GLU A 264 29.75 -6.20 -33.76
CA GLU A 264 29.97 -4.85 -33.24
C GLU A 264 28.73 -3.97 -33.38
N ASP A 265 28.11 -3.97 -34.56
CA ASP A 265 26.88 -3.21 -34.84
C ASP A 265 25.72 -3.70 -33.97
N PHE A 266 25.64 -5.01 -33.72
CA PHE A 266 24.64 -5.59 -32.83
C PHE A 266 24.77 -5.06 -31.39
N TRP A 267 25.98 -5.06 -30.83
CA TRP A 267 26.23 -4.54 -29.47
C TRP A 267 26.02 -3.03 -29.39
N LEU A 268 26.46 -2.28 -30.41
CA LEU A 268 26.22 -0.84 -30.49
C LEU A 268 24.71 -0.56 -30.55
N PHE A 269 23.95 -1.31 -31.34
CA PHE A 269 22.50 -1.17 -31.44
C PHE A 269 21.79 -1.44 -30.10
N LEU A 270 22.22 -2.46 -29.35
CA LEU A 270 21.65 -2.79 -28.03
C LEU A 270 22.09 -1.83 -26.91
N SER A 271 23.19 -1.09 -27.07
CA SER A 271 23.75 -0.30 -25.97
C SER A 271 22.81 0.74 -25.35
N PRO A 272 21.90 1.44 -26.07
CA PRO A 272 20.90 2.29 -25.42
C PRO A 272 19.89 1.50 -24.60
N LEU A 273 19.49 0.30 -25.06
CA LEU A 273 18.59 -0.57 -24.30
C LEU A 273 19.24 -0.99 -22.98
N ILE A 274 20.51 -1.40 -23.03
CA ILE A 274 21.28 -1.79 -21.85
C ILE A 274 21.36 -0.62 -20.86
N ALA A 275 21.67 0.59 -21.33
CA ALA A 275 21.71 1.77 -20.49
C ALA A 275 20.35 2.09 -19.82
N ASN A 276 19.24 1.94 -20.55
CA ASN A 276 17.90 2.11 -19.95
C ASN A 276 17.57 1.02 -18.93
N ILE A 277 17.99 -0.24 -19.16
CA ILE A 277 17.84 -1.33 -18.19
C ILE A 277 18.62 -1.03 -16.90
N ILE A 278 19.85 -0.51 -17.01
CA ILE A 278 20.64 -0.08 -15.84
C ILE A 278 19.87 1.00 -15.07
N SER A 279 19.34 2.01 -15.76
CA SER A 279 18.52 3.06 -15.16
C SER A 279 17.31 2.47 -14.41
N MET A 280 16.56 1.57 -15.05
CA MET A 280 15.41 0.89 -14.45
C MET A 280 15.78 0.04 -13.22
N ALA A 281 16.91 -0.66 -13.27
CA ALA A 281 17.40 -1.45 -12.14
C ALA A 281 17.75 -0.56 -10.95
N VAL A 282 18.40 0.59 -11.20
CA VAL A 282 18.73 1.57 -10.16
C VAL A 282 17.46 2.17 -9.54
N MET A 283 16.46 2.49 -10.35
CA MET A 283 15.15 2.95 -9.88
C MET A 283 14.50 1.93 -8.93
N LEU A 284 14.47 0.65 -9.33
CA LEU A 284 13.92 -0.43 -8.50
C LEU A 284 14.67 -0.57 -7.16
N ILE A 285 16.01 -0.53 -7.20
CA ILE A 285 16.84 -0.57 -5.99
C ILE A 285 16.52 0.61 -5.08
N CYS A 286 16.39 1.82 -5.62
CA CYS A 286 16.00 3.01 -4.87
C CYS A 286 14.65 2.81 -4.19
N GLY A 287 13.64 2.34 -4.92
CA GLY A 287 12.30 2.09 -4.37
C GLY A 287 12.28 1.06 -3.24
N LEU A 288 13.05 -0.02 -3.36
CA LEU A 288 13.14 -1.08 -2.34
C LEU A 288 13.91 -0.66 -1.09
N THR A 289 14.96 0.16 -1.25
CA THR A 289 15.93 0.44 -0.18
C THR A 289 15.73 1.78 0.52
N ALA A 290 15.06 2.76 -0.11
CA ALA A 290 14.99 4.14 0.35
C ALA A 290 14.53 4.30 1.81
N ASN A 291 13.47 3.60 2.20
CA ASN A 291 12.94 3.68 3.56
C ASN A 291 13.93 3.16 4.61
N LYS A 292 14.62 2.05 4.32
CA LYS A 292 15.67 1.49 5.18
C LYS A 292 16.91 2.39 5.25
N CYS A 293 17.32 2.95 4.11
CA CYS A 293 18.42 3.90 4.05
C CYS A 293 18.09 5.15 4.88
N PHE A 294 16.89 5.71 4.72
CA PHE A 294 16.46 6.90 5.47
C PHE A 294 16.35 6.62 6.97
N PHE A 295 15.81 5.46 7.37
CA PHE A 295 15.79 5.03 8.77
C PHE A 295 17.19 4.99 9.38
N ASN A 296 18.12 4.26 8.77
CA ASN A 296 19.50 4.14 9.27
C ASN A 296 20.21 5.51 9.29
N HIS A 297 19.97 6.34 8.27
CA HIS A 297 20.52 7.69 8.19
C HIS A 297 20.02 8.55 9.35
N SER A 298 18.71 8.60 9.58
CA SER A 298 18.08 9.37 10.65
C SER A 298 18.59 8.93 12.02
N VAL A 299 18.58 7.62 12.31
CA VAL A 299 19.09 7.10 13.60
C VAL A 299 20.54 7.51 13.83
N LYS A 300 21.42 7.33 12.83
CA LYS A 300 22.84 7.71 12.95
C LYS A 300 23.03 9.22 13.17
N LYS A 301 22.23 10.04 12.50
CA LYS A 301 22.31 11.51 12.60
C LYS A 301 21.76 12.02 13.93
N ILE A 302 20.62 11.52 14.37
CA ILE A 302 20.02 11.87 15.66
C ILE A 302 20.98 11.51 16.81
N LYS A 303 21.53 10.28 16.83
CA LYS A 303 22.52 9.89 17.84
C LYS A 303 23.74 10.81 17.86
N LYS A 304 24.26 11.15 16.67
CA LYS A 304 25.38 12.09 16.56
C LYS A 304 25.02 13.45 17.15
N ILE A 305 23.85 14.00 16.81
CA ILE A 305 23.36 15.28 17.34
C ILE A 305 23.24 15.22 18.86
N LYS A 306 22.59 14.19 19.41
CA LYS A 306 22.45 13.98 20.86
C LYS A 306 23.80 13.93 21.59
N SER A 307 24.82 13.35 20.97
CA SER A 307 26.16 13.28 21.57
C SER A 307 26.94 14.59 21.55
N THR A 308 26.53 15.56 20.72
CA THR A 308 27.28 16.82 20.50
C THR A 308 26.51 18.08 20.89
N THR A 309 25.26 17.95 21.30
CA THR A 309 24.36 19.08 21.53
C THR A 309 23.70 18.91 22.89
N ASP A 310 23.65 20.00 23.64
CA ASP A 310 22.95 20.12 24.92
C ASP A 310 21.43 19.96 24.75
N LYS A 311 20.73 19.68 25.84
CA LYS A 311 19.29 19.42 25.81
C LYS A 311 18.45 20.66 25.44
N GLU A 312 18.93 21.86 25.74
CA GLU A 312 18.19 23.10 25.47
C GLU A 312 18.10 23.35 23.96
N HIS A 313 19.21 23.18 23.24
CA HIS A 313 19.28 23.38 21.80
C HIS A 313 18.96 22.14 20.95
N LEU A 314 18.80 20.96 21.57
CA LEU A 314 18.61 19.69 20.85
C LEU A 314 17.46 19.75 19.83
N THR A 315 16.32 20.31 20.22
CA THR A 315 15.13 20.39 19.35
C THR A 315 15.43 21.20 18.09
N GLU A 316 16.01 22.38 18.26
CA GLU A 316 16.36 23.29 17.17
C GLU A 316 17.38 22.65 16.22
N VAL A 317 18.39 21.97 16.77
CA VAL A 317 19.41 21.30 15.95
C VAL A 317 18.82 20.11 15.17
N LEU A 318 17.88 19.35 15.75
CA LEU A 318 17.20 18.26 15.05
C LEU A 318 16.38 18.77 13.86
N GLU A 319 15.62 19.84 14.04
CA GLU A 319 14.78 20.42 12.97
C GLU A 319 15.61 21.06 11.86
N THR A 320 16.69 21.77 12.20
CA THR A 320 17.58 22.42 11.22
C THR A 320 18.40 21.41 10.41
N LYS A 321 18.96 20.37 11.06
CA LYS A 321 19.74 19.32 10.38
C LYS A 321 18.86 18.29 9.67
N GLY A 322 17.65 18.07 10.17
CA GLY A 322 16.64 17.17 9.64
C GLY A 322 15.82 17.77 8.49
N GLY A 323 14.59 17.31 8.31
CA GLY A 323 13.66 17.83 7.31
C GLY A 323 14.07 17.50 5.88
N VAL A 324 13.86 18.46 4.97
CA VAL A 324 14.01 18.26 3.52
C VAL A 324 14.73 19.42 2.85
N ASN A 325 15.35 19.17 1.70
CA ASN A 325 15.97 20.18 0.86
C ASN A 325 15.23 20.26 -0.49
N LEU A 326 14.06 20.90 -0.48
CA LEU A 326 13.22 21.05 -1.66
C LEU A 326 13.89 21.89 -2.78
N PRO A 327 14.53 23.05 -2.49
CA PRO A 327 15.18 23.83 -3.55
C PRO A 327 16.26 23.04 -4.30
N LEU A 328 17.08 22.27 -3.58
CA LEU A 328 18.08 21.38 -4.20
C LEU A 328 17.42 20.31 -5.07
N ALA A 329 16.35 19.68 -4.58
CA ALA A 329 15.66 18.64 -5.33
C ALA A 329 15.07 19.18 -6.64
N ILE A 330 14.45 20.36 -6.60
CA ILE A 330 13.87 21.03 -7.78
C ILE A 330 14.99 21.47 -8.74
N SER A 331 16.06 22.08 -8.24
CA SER A 331 17.14 22.56 -9.11
C SER A 331 17.85 21.41 -9.83
N VAL A 332 18.11 20.31 -9.12
CA VAL A 332 18.69 19.10 -9.71
C VAL A 332 17.70 18.46 -10.70
N ALA A 333 16.42 18.35 -10.36
CA ALA A 333 15.41 17.83 -11.28
C ALA A 333 15.35 18.66 -12.58
N ALA A 334 15.30 19.99 -12.47
CA ALA A 334 15.29 20.89 -13.62
C ALA A 334 16.55 20.75 -14.48
N ALA A 335 17.74 20.76 -13.86
CA ALA A 335 19.01 20.58 -14.57
C ALA A 335 19.07 19.24 -15.33
N LEU A 336 18.56 18.17 -14.72
CA LEU A 336 18.55 16.84 -15.32
C LEU A 336 17.52 16.72 -16.45
N ILE A 337 16.37 17.39 -16.34
CA ILE A 337 15.42 17.51 -17.44
C ILE A 337 16.11 18.19 -18.62
N VAL A 338 16.71 19.37 -18.43
CA VAL A 338 17.42 20.09 -19.49
C VAL A 338 18.51 19.20 -20.12
N ALA A 339 19.33 18.54 -19.30
CA ALA A 339 20.39 17.66 -19.78
C ALA A 339 19.86 16.47 -20.61
N ASN A 340 18.68 15.94 -20.29
CA ASN A 340 18.06 14.85 -21.02
C ASN A 340 17.57 15.27 -22.42
N TYR A 341 17.24 16.54 -22.62
CA TYR A 341 16.83 17.08 -23.92
C TYR A 341 18.00 17.62 -24.76
N LEU A 342 19.20 17.80 -24.18
CA LEU A 342 20.38 18.27 -24.92
C LEU A 342 20.68 17.46 -26.18
N PRO A 343 20.65 16.11 -26.18
CA PRO A 343 20.93 15.32 -27.38
C PRO A 343 20.01 15.63 -28.56
N ILE A 344 18.77 16.07 -28.32
CA ILE A 344 17.80 16.39 -29.40
C ILE A 344 18.27 17.58 -30.23
N PHE A 345 19.03 18.51 -29.65
CA PHE A 345 19.57 19.66 -30.40
C PHE A 345 20.80 19.32 -31.25
N PHE A 346 21.33 18.10 -31.16
CA PHE A 346 22.45 17.61 -31.95
C PHE A 346 22.04 16.58 -33.03
N ILE A 347 20.74 16.30 -33.15
CA ILE A 347 20.10 15.56 -34.25
C ILE A 347 19.58 16.60 -35.24
#